data_AF-A0A843GUU2-F1
#
_entry.id   AF-A0A843GUU2-F1
#
_cell.length_a   1.000
_cell.length_b   1.000
_cell.length_c   1.000
_cell.angle_alpha   90.00
_cell.angle_beta   90.00
_cell.angle_gamma   90.00
#
_symmetry.space_group_name_H-M   'P 1'
#
loop_
_entity.id
_entity.type
_entity.pdbx_description
1 polymer ?
#
loop_
_entity_poly.entity_id
_entity_poly.type
_entity_poly.pdbx_seq_one_letter_code
_entity_poly.pdbx_strand_id
1 'polypeptide(L)'
;MRERMVTRTIRTAKLCVLMCDTVNEKIIENYVSISAEIPEEKMLKYLAKNCPVENCVYISVKSKVIEEKIYGLSEVDFMKYAVEMDKRYLTKGEEKGE
;
A
#
# COMPACT_ATOMS: atom_id res chain seq x y z
N MET A 1 3.18 -19.44 25.91
CA MET A 1 4.17 -18.37 25.65
C MET A 1 3.52 -17.37 24.71
N ARG A 2 3.55 -16.07 24.98
CA ARG A 2 2.94 -15.07 24.08
C ARG A 2 3.80 -14.98 22.82
N GLU A 3 3.19 -15.09 21.65
CA GLU A 3 3.87 -14.93 20.37
C GLU A 3 4.44 -13.52 20.26
N ARG A 4 5.69 -13.42 19.81
CA ARG A 4 6.34 -12.12 19.59
C ARG A 4 5.92 -11.57 18.23
N MET A 5 5.56 -10.28 18.23
CA MET A 5 4.97 -9.60 17.08
C MET A 5 5.80 -8.36 16.75
N VAL A 6 6.05 -8.17 15.45
CA VAL A 6 6.52 -6.90 14.92
C VAL A 6 5.30 -6.10 14.49
N THR A 7 5.10 -4.93 15.07
CA THR A 7 3.98 -4.05 14.76
C THR A 7 4.45 -2.72 14.20
N ARG A 8 3.75 -2.21 13.19
CA ARG A 8 4.00 -0.88 12.63
C ARG A 8 2.68 -0.20 12.31
N THR A 9 2.59 1.07 12.70
CA THR A 9 1.53 1.95 12.20
C THR A 9 1.90 2.41 10.80
N ILE A 10 0.99 2.20 9.84
CA ILE A 10 1.17 2.62 8.46
C ILE A 10 0.02 3.56 8.10
N ARG A 11 0.37 4.74 7.61
CA ARG A 11 -0.59 5.66 6.98
C ARG A 11 -0.93 5.10 5.60
N THR A 12 -2.17 4.70 5.42
CA THR A 12 -2.69 4.07 4.19
C THR A 12 -3.77 4.93 3.56
N ALA A 13 -3.90 4.87 2.25
CA ALA A 13 -5.02 5.43 1.51
C ALA A 13 -5.93 4.29 1.08
N LYS A 14 -7.17 4.30 1.55
CA LYS A 14 -8.25 3.42 1.10
C LYS A 14 -9.01 4.12 -0.02
N LEU A 15 -9.03 3.51 -1.19
CA LEU A 15 -9.61 4.05 -2.41
C LEU A 15 -10.88 3.28 -2.76
N CYS A 16 -11.95 4.00 -3.08
CA CYS A 16 -13.07 3.43 -3.84
C CYS A 16 -12.79 3.67 -5.32
N VAL A 17 -12.72 2.62 -6.11
CA VAL A 17 -12.34 2.66 -7.52
C VAL A 17 -13.43 2.05 -8.38
N LEU A 18 -13.58 2.62 -9.58
CA LEU A 18 -14.42 2.07 -10.62
C LEU A 18 -13.53 1.32 -11.61
N MET A 19 -13.91 0.09 -11.94
CA MET A 19 -13.17 -0.78 -12.87
C MET A 19 -14.12 -1.34 -13.93
N CYS A 20 -13.58 -1.58 -15.12
CA CYS A 20 -14.23 -2.36 -16.17
C CYS A 20 -13.82 -3.82 -16.02
N ASP A 21 -14.75 -4.71 -15.75
CA ASP A 21 -14.58 -6.16 -15.91
C ASP A 21 -14.69 -6.48 -17.41
N THR A 22 -13.56 -6.87 -18.01
CA THR A 22 -13.46 -7.13 -19.45
C THR A 22 -14.04 -8.47 -19.87
N VAL A 23 -14.33 -9.37 -18.93
CA VAL A 23 -14.91 -10.69 -19.20
C VAL A 23 -16.42 -10.63 -19.16
N ASN A 24 -16.98 -9.94 -18.15
CA ASN A 24 -18.42 -9.83 -17.96
C ASN A 24 -19.03 -8.59 -18.61
N GLU A 25 -18.20 -7.74 -19.23
CA GLU A 25 -18.58 -6.47 -19.87
C GLU A 25 -19.35 -5.54 -18.92
N LYS A 26 -18.89 -5.45 -17.66
CA LYS A 26 -19.56 -4.70 -16.60
C LYS A 26 -18.64 -3.72 -15.91
N ILE A 27 -19.23 -2.62 -15.47
CA ILE A 27 -18.56 -1.67 -14.59
C ILE A 27 -18.81 -2.10 -13.14
N ILE A 28 -17.73 -2.29 -12.40
CA ILE A 28 -17.75 -2.71 -11.00
C ILE A 28 -17.05 -1.70 -10.10
N GLU A 29 -17.51 -1.61 -8.86
CA GLU A 29 -16.83 -0.86 -7.80
C GLU A 29 -16.00 -1.80 -6.95
N ASN A 30 -14.81 -1.35 -6.55
CA ASN A 30 -13.96 -2.11 -5.64
C ASN A 30 -13.20 -1.19 -4.68
N TYR A 31 -12.66 -1.77 -3.62
CA TYR A 31 -11.84 -1.07 -2.64
C TYR A 31 -10.39 -1.55 -2.70
N VAL A 32 -9.47 -0.60 -2.83
CA VAL A 32 -8.02 -0.87 -2.86
C VAL A 32 -7.33 -0.05 -1.78
N SER A 33 -6.46 -0.68 -1.00
CA SER A 33 -5.64 0.00 0.01
C SER A 33 -4.19 0.10 -0.47
N ILE A 34 -3.65 1.31 -0.44
CA ILE A 34 -2.24 1.59 -0.79
C ILE A 34 -1.52 2.25 0.39
N SER A 35 -0.24 1.94 0.59
CA SER A 35 0.60 2.54 1.63
C SER A 35 1.33 3.82 1.18
N ALA A 36 1.01 4.33 -0.01
CA ALA A 36 1.68 5.48 -0.62
C ALA A 36 0.74 6.68 -0.77
N GLU A 37 1.25 7.87 -0.48
CA GLU A 37 0.58 9.13 -0.78
C GLU A 37 0.86 9.51 -2.23
N ILE A 38 -0.03 9.09 -3.13
CA ILE A 38 0.05 9.37 -4.56
C ILE A 38 -0.85 10.58 -4.88
N PRO A 39 -0.37 11.55 -5.68
CA PRO A 39 -1.20 12.62 -6.24
C PRO A 39 -2.34 12.04 -7.09
N GLU A 40 -3.53 12.64 -7.03
CA GLU A 40 -4.73 12.09 -7.68
C GLU A 40 -4.54 11.90 -9.19
N GLU A 41 -3.87 12.83 -9.86
CA GLU A 41 -3.63 12.78 -11.30
C GLU A 41 -2.73 11.61 -11.74
N LYS A 42 -1.96 11.05 -10.80
CA LYS A 42 -1.09 9.88 -11.03
C LYS A 42 -1.69 8.58 -10.51
N MET A 43 -2.84 8.64 -9.83
CA MET A 43 -3.38 7.52 -9.07
C MET A 43 -3.75 6.32 -9.97
N LEU A 44 -4.46 6.56 -11.07
CA LEU A 44 -4.87 5.47 -11.99
C LEU A 44 -3.66 4.75 -12.59
N LYS A 45 -2.63 5.51 -12.99
CA LYS A 45 -1.39 4.93 -13.51
C LYS A 45 -0.64 4.13 -12.45
N TYR A 46 -0.63 4.62 -11.21
CA TYR A 46 -0.06 3.89 -10.08
C TYR A 46 -0.79 2.58 -9.83
N LEU A 47 -2.13 2.60 -9.80
CA LEU A 47 -2.97 1.42 -9.56
C LEU A 47 -2.78 0.37 -10.65
N ALA A 48 -2.80 0.76 -11.92
CA ALA A 48 -2.58 -0.15 -13.04
C ALA A 48 -1.20 -0.85 -12.99
N LYS A 49 -0.17 -0.16 -12.49
CA LYS A 49 1.19 -0.71 -12.41
C LYS A 49 1.42 -1.59 -11.19
N ASN A 50 0.95 -1.16 -10.01
CA ASN A 50 1.35 -1.75 -8.73
C ASN A 50 0.24 -2.62 -8.10
N CYS A 51 -1.00 -2.46 -8.55
CA CYS A 51 -2.16 -3.20 -8.04
C CYS A 51 -2.99 -3.76 -9.21
N PRO A 52 -2.41 -4.51 -10.16
CA PRO A 52 -3.19 -5.07 -11.26
C PRO A 52 -4.25 -6.05 -10.73
N VAL A 53 -5.46 -5.95 -11.27
CA VAL A 53 -6.55 -6.88 -10.99
C VAL A 53 -6.81 -7.65 -12.28
N GLU A 54 -6.85 -8.97 -12.19
CA GLU A 54 -7.05 -9.83 -13.34
C GLU A 54 -8.37 -9.50 -14.05
N ASN A 55 -8.34 -9.46 -15.38
CA ASN A 55 -9.50 -9.16 -16.23
C ASN A 55 -10.22 -7.83 -15.91
N CYS A 56 -9.56 -6.92 -15.21
CA CYS A 56 -10.13 -5.64 -14.81
C CYS A 56 -9.23 -4.48 -15.22
N VAL A 57 -9.86 -3.39 -15.69
CA VAL A 57 -9.17 -2.13 -16.02
C VAL A 57 -9.70 -1.01 -15.14
N TYR A 58 -8.82 -0.28 -14.46
CA TYR A 58 -9.19 0.89 -13.68
C TYR A 58 -9.69 2.03 -14.57
N ILE A 59 -10.87 2.58 -14.26
CA ILE A 59 -11.50 3.68 -14.99
C ILE A 59 -11.34 4.99 -14.22
N SER A 60 -11.71 4.98 -12.93
CA SER A 60 -11.72 6.19 -12.11
C SER A 60 -11.55 5.87 -10.63
N VAL A 61 -11.12 6.87 -9.87
CA VAL A 61 -11.10 6.85 -8.41
C VAL A 61 -12.27 7.70 -7.93
N LYS A 62 -13.22 7.09 -7.21
CA LYS A 62 -14.42 7.77 -6.70
C LYS A 62 -14.17 8.50 -5.40
N SER A 63 -13.38 7.89 -4.51
CA SER A 63 -13.02 8.50 -3.23
C SER A 63 -11.71 7.97 -2.72
N LYS A 64 -11.06 8.79 -1.87
CA LYS A 64 -9.81 8.49 -1.19
C LYS A 64 -9.98 8.86 0.27
N VAL A 65 -9.77 7.89 1.16
CA VAL A 65 -9.77 8.10 2.61
C VAL A 65 -8.39 7.76 3.13
N ILE A 66 -7.75 8.71 3.81
CA ILE A 66 -6.49 8.45 4.51
C ILE A 66 -6.81 7.91 5.90
N GLU A 67 -6.26 6.74 6.22
CA GLU A 67 -6.41 6.09 7.51
C GLU A 67 -5.05 5.65 8.03
N GLU A 68 -4.83 5.79 9.34
CA GLU A 68 -3.69 5.19 10.02
C GLU A 68 -4.14 3.85 10.61
N LYS A 69 -3.47 2.77 10.21
CA LYS A 69 -3.81 1.43 10.67
C LYS A 69 -2.57 0.73 11.22
N ILE A 70 -2.76 0.02 12.33
CA ILE A 70 -1.72 -0.80 12.93
C ILE A 70 -1.73 -2.15 12.23
N TYR A 71 -0.58 -2.51 11.65
CA TYR A 71 -0.33 -3.83 11.10
C TYR A 71 0.63 -4.59 12.02
N GLY A 72 0.36 -5.89 12.18
CA GLY A 72 1.21 -6.79 12.96
C GLY A 72 1.57 -8.01 12.13
N LEU A 73 2.80 -8.49 12.31
CA LEU A 73 3.30 -9.72 11.73
C LEU A 73 4.08 -10.49 12.80
N SER A 74 4.01 -11.82 12.80
CA SER A 74 4.84 -12.62 13.71
C SER A 74 6.33 -12.32 13.46
N GLU A 75 7.18 -12.40 14.49
CA GLU A 75 8.63 -12.23 14.28
C GLU A 75 9.18 -13.22 13.24
N VAL A 76 8.64 -14.44 13.20
CA VAL A 76 9.06 -15.49 12.26
C VAL A 76 8.72 -15.11 10.82
N ASP A 77 7.48 -14.69 10.57
CA ASP A 77 7.07 -14.26 9.23
C ASP A 77 7.78 -12.97 8.84
N PHE A 78 8.02 -12.07 9.80
CA PHE A 78 8.79 -10.85 9.55
C PHE A 78 10.20 -11.20 9.05
N MET A 79 10.94 -12.06 9.75
CA MET A 79 12.27 -12.49 9.31
C MET A 79 12.24 -13.21 7.96
N LYS A 80 11.15 -13.93 7.64
CA LYS A 80 11.00 -14.63 6.37
C LYS A 80 10.84 -13.68 5.17
N TYR A 81 10.09 -12.60 5.33
CA TYR A 81 9.76 -11.69 4.23
C TYR A 81 10.58 -10.39 4.22
N ALA A 82 11.21 -10.03 5.34
CA ALA A 82 12.03 -8.83 5.43
C ALA A 82 13.38 -9.00 4.71
N VAL A 83 13.88 -7.89 4.18
CA VAL A 83 15.25 -7.80 3.67
C VAL A 83 16.14 -7.25 4.79
N GLU A 84 17.20 -7.97 5.13
CA GLU A 84 18.19 -7.51 6.11
C GLU A 84 18.94 -6.28 5.57
N MET A 85 19.05 -5.23 6.38
CA MET A 85 19.71 -3.98 6.00
C MET A 85 20.97 -3.76 6.84
N ASP A 86 22.07 -3.31 6.21
CA ASP A 86 23.29 -2.92 6.91
C ASP A 86 23.04 -1.67 7.79
N LYS A 87 23.74 -1.56 8.92
CA LYS A 87 23.60 -0.46 9.90
C LYS A 87 23.87 0.93 9.30
N ARG A 88 24.57 1.00 8.17
CA ARG A 88 24.93 2.24 7.46
C ARG A 88 23.73 3.03 6.90
N TYR A 89 22.53 2.43 6.84
CA TYR A 89 21.32 3.11 6.35
C TYR A 89 20.57 3.90 7.43
N LEU A 90 21.02 3.89 8.69
CA LEU A 90 20.36 4.58 9.81
C LEU A 90 20.82 6.04 10.03
N THR A 91 21.88 6.51 9.37
CA THR A 91 22.55 7.80 9.70
C THR A 91 22.33 8.95 8.71
N LYS A 92 21.50 8.84 7.67
CA LYS A 92 21.29 9.95 6.72
C LYS A 92 20.20 10.98 7.11
N GLY A 93 19.67 10.91 8.34
CA GLY A 93 18.56 11.77 8.80
C GLY A 93 18.92 12.89 9.77
N GLU A 94 20.13 12.94 10.35
CA GLU A 94 20.44 13.81 11.50
C GLU A 94 21.61 14.78 11.28
N GLU A 95 21.95 15.15 10.05
CA GLU A 95 22.94 16.21 9.78
C GLU A 95 22.32 17.34 8.95
N LYS A 96 21.51 18.18 9.60
CA LYS A 96 21.39 19.60 9.27
C LYS A 96 21.24 20.40 10.56
N GLY A 97 22.39 20.75 11.13
CA GLY A 97 22.51 21.67 12.25
C GLY A 97 23.92 22.25 12.25
N GLU A 98 24.15 23.22 11.38
CA GLU A 98 25.12 24.32 11.56
C GLU A 98 24.42 25.63 11.19
#